data_AF-A0A9X6VGW0-F1
#
_entry.id   AF-A0A9X6VGW0-F1
#
_cell.length_a   1.000
_cell.length_b   1.000
_cell.length_c   1.000
_cell.angle_alpha   90.00
_cell.angle_beta   90.00
_cell.angle_gamma   90.00
#
_symmetry.space_group_name_H-M   'P 1'
#
loop_
_entity.id
_entity.type
_entity.pdbx_description
1 polymer ?
#
loop_
_entity_poly.entity_id
_entity_poly.type
_entity_poly.pdbx_seq_one_letter_code
_entity_poly.pdbx_strand_id
1 'polypeptide(L)'
;MDKVDEEISYKALCEFEKSFLEDFKEKDDGNIEYSLFNLEDKERTVPTQSITYTSFKDLFEAQYKESFLTSIESLDLKEIDNKLGPGTLDTIIARDTMIRTRYEEITKERDLDNDGTPDRIDIDDTKNSVQTVGDLDKVKNSTNKETEEENEESEEKNRKKAKRKSQDMEL
;
A
#
# COMPACT_ATOMS: atom_id res chain seq x y z
N MET A 1 -13.06 -21.09 8.91
CA MET A 1 -12.48 -20.71 7.62
C MET A 1 -12.11 -21.99 6.92
N ASP A 2 -12.73 -22.29 5.80
CA ASP A 2 -12.48 -23.55 5.10
C ASP A 2 -11.11 -23.49 4.43
N LYS A 3 -10.38 -24.60 4.45
CA LYS A 3 -9.05 -24.72 3.81
C LYS A 3 -9.11 -24.37 2.31
N VAL A 4 -10.28 -24.58 1.71
CA VAL A 4 -10.61 -24.22 0.33
C VAL A 4 -10.61 -22.70 0.12
N ASP A 5 -11.20 -21.93 1.03
CA ASP A 5 -11.26 -20.46 0.92
C ASP A 5 -9.86 -19.84 1.02
N GLU A 6 -9.00 -20.43 1.85
CA GLU A 6 -7.60 -20.02 2.00
C GLU A 6 -6.82 -20.28 0.70
N GLU A 7 -6.98 -21.45 0.10
CA GLU A 7 -6.34 -21.81 -1.18
C GLU A 7 -6.78 -20.86 -2.31
N ILE A 8 -8.09 -20.54 -2.39
CA ILE A 8 -8.65 -19.58 -3.35
C ILE A 8 -8.05 -18.19 -3.14
N SER A 9 -7.90 -17.77 -1.88
CA SER A 9 -7.35 -16.45 -1.54
C SER A 9 -5.89 -16.32 -1.99
N TYR A 10 -5.06 -17.33 -1.71
CA TYR A 10 -3.67 -17.33 -2.16
C TYR A 10 -3.53 -17.43 -3.68
N LYS A 11 -4.43 -18.17 -4.35
CA LYS A 11 -4.47 -18.19 -5.81
C LYS A 11 -4.77 -16.80 -6.39
N ALA A 12 -5.77 -16.10 -5.85
CA ALA A 12 -6.12 -14.74 -6.28
C ALA A 12 -4.96 -13.76 -6.07
N LEU A 13 -4.20 -13.88 -4.97
CA LEU A 13 -2.98 -13.09 -4.75
C LEU A 13 -1.90 -13.38 -5.80
N CYS A 14 -1.64 -14.65 -6.07
CA CYS A 14 -0.68 -15.02 -7.10
C CYS A 14 -1.12 -14.46 -8.46
N GLU A 15 -2.40 -14.53 -8.82
CA GLU A 15 -2.92 -13.97 -10.07
C GLU A 15 -2.83 -12.44 -10.13
N PHE A 16 -3.02 -11.76 -9.00
CA PHE A 16 -2.92 -10.30 -8.88
C PHE A 16 -1.49 -9.79 -9.09
N GLU A 17 -0.50 -10.45 -8.48
CA GLU A 17 0.92 -10.06 -8.58
C GLU A 17 1.62 -10.63 -9.83
N LYS A 18 1.02 -11.61 -10.49
CA LYS A 18 1.59 -12.29 -11.65
C LYS A 18 1.95 -11.28 -12.74
N SER A 19 3.22 -11.30 -13.14
CA SER A 19 3.67 -10.49 -14.28
C SER A 19 3.33 -11.14 -15.62
N PHE A 20 3.40 -10.36 -16.70
CA PHE A 20 3.20 -10.90 -18.05
C PHE A 20 4.18 -12.04 -18.38
N LEU A 21 5.40 -12.01 -17.84
CA LEU A 21 6.45 -13.00 -18.15
C LEU A 21 6.34 -14.26 -17.31
N GLU A 22 5.36 -14.33 -16.42
CA GLU A 22 5.18 -15.46 -15.52
C GLU A 22 3.95 -16.25 -15.93
N ASP A 23 4.00 -17.55 -15.68
CA ASP A 23 2.85 -18.42 -15.72
C ASP A 23 2.89 -19.38 -14.54
N PHE A 24 1.71 -19.78 -14.07
CA PHE A 24 1.63 -20.90 -13.15
C PHE A 24 0.39 -21.73 -13.40
N LYS A 25 0.51 -23.04 -13.19
CA LYS A 25 -0.53 -24.02 -13.45
C LYS A 25 -0.54 -25.06 -12.35
N GLU A 26 -1.73 -25.41 -11.90
CA GLU A 26 -1.96 -26.53 -11.01
C GLU A 26 -1.89 -27.83 -11.82
N LYS A 27 -1.10 -28.78 -11.34
CA LYS A 27 -0.91 -30.13 -11.93
C LYS A 27 -1.96 -31.09 -11.37
N ASP A 28 -2.11 -32.24 -12.02
CA ASP A 28 -3.07 -33.29 -11.61
C ASP A 28 -2.79 -33.85 -10.20
N ASP A 29 -1.57 -33.68 -9.69
CA ASP A 29 -1.15 -34.08 -8.34
C ASP A 29 -1.40 -33.00 -7.27
N GLY A 30 -1.97 -31.85 -7.65
CA GLY A 30 -2.23 -30.69 -6.80
C GLY A 30 -1.02 -29.79 -6.57
N ASN A 31 0.15 -30.14 -7.12
CA ASN A 31 1.32 -29.25 -7.07
C ASN A 31 1.19 -28.13 -8.11
N ILE A 32 1.90 -27.03 -7.89
CA ILE A 32 1.85 -25.86 -8.73
C ILE A 32 3.16 -25.71 -9.48
N GLU A 33 3.08 -25.72 -10.80
CA GLU A 33 4.19 -25.36 -11.68
C GLU A 33 4.23 -23.86 -11.86
N TYR A 34 5.32 -23.22 -11.46
CA TYR A 34 5.64 -21.86 -11.80
C TYR A 34 6.66 -21.84 -12.94
N SER A 35 6.44 -20.98 -13.92
CA SER A 35 7.25 -20.82 -15.12
C SER A 35 7.56 -19.35 -15.36
N LEU A 36 8.83 -19.04 -15.60
CA LEU A 36 9.29 -17.70 -15.98
C LEU A 36 9.78 -17.72 -17.44
N PHE A 37 9.32 -16.77 -18.24
CA PHE A 37 9.64 -16.65 -19.65
C PHE A 37 10.55 -15.46 -19.93
N ASN A 38 11.34 -15.58 -20.99
CA ASN A 38 12.17 -14.47 -21.46
C ASN A 38 11.30 -13.49 -22.27
N LEU A 39 11.51 -12.18 -22.08
CA LEU A 39 10.83 -11.13 -22.83
C LEU A 39 11.07 -11.22 -24.34
N GLU A 40 12.23 -11.75 -24.77
CA GLU A 40 12.58 -11.92 -26.18
C GLU A 40 11.85 -13.09 -26.84
N ASP A 41 11.41 -14.08 -26.05
CA ASP A 41 10.63 -15.22 -26.53
C ASP A 41 9.14 -14.83 -26.60
N LYS A 42 8.78 -14.18 -27.72
CA LYS A 42 7.41 -13.74 -28.00
C LYS A 42 6.41 -14.90 -28.06
N GLU A 43 6.88 -16.12 -28.31
CA GLU A 43 6.04 -17.31 -28.44
C GLU A 43 5.93 -18.09 -27.12
N ARG A 44 6.70 -17.71 -26.08
CA ARG A 44 6.74 -18.35 -24.75
C ARG A 44 6.89 -19.87 -24.84
N THR A 45 7.73 -20.32 -25.77
CA THR A 45 7.81 -21.74 -26.11
C THR A 45 8.60 -22.53 -25.08
N VAL A 46 9.60 -21.89 -24.46
CA VAL A 46 10.46 -22.54 -23.46
C VAL A 46 10.62 -21.63 -22.24
N PRO A 47 10.18 -22.07 -21.04
CA PRO A 47 10.43 -21.32 -19.82
C PRO A 47 11.93 -21.29 -19.52
N THR A 48 12.42 -20.12 -19.14
CA THR A 48 13.81 -19.92 -18.68
C THR A 48 14.02 -20.56 -17.31
N GLN A 49 12.98 -20.58 -16.48
CA GLN A 49 12.96 -21.22 -15.18
C GLN A 49 11.62 -21.91 -14.98
N SER A 50 11.65 -23.11 -14.40
CA SER A 50 10.46 -23.81 -13.91
C SER A 50 10.73 -24.31 -12.50
N ILE A 51 9.82 -24.01 -11.57
CA ILE A 51 9.86 -24.44 -10.17
C ILE A 51 8.51 -25.06 -9.83
N THR A 52 8.50 -26.13 -9.04
CA THR A 52 7.27 -26.73 -8.53
C THR A 52 7.11 -26.42 -7.05
N TYR A 53 5.90 -26.00 -6.66
CA TYR A 53 5.48 -25.70 -5.29
C TYR A 53 4.36 -26.64 -4.86
N THR A 54 4.21 -26.84 -3.56
CA THR A 54 3.21 -27.74 -2.97
C THR A 54 1.82 -27.11 -2.81
N SER A 55 1.72 -25.78 -2.82
CA SER A 55 0.46 -25.05 -2.69
C SER A 55 0.58 -23.61 -3.21
N PHE A 56 -0.55 -22.92 -3.38
CA PHE A 56 -0.55 -21.50 -3.80
C PHE A 56 0.06 -20.61 -2.73
N LYS A 57 -0.09 -21.00 -1.47
CA LYS A 57 0.56 -20.33 -0.35
C LYS A 57 2.08 -20.39 -0.47
N ASP A 58 2.64 -21.56 -0.77
CA ASP A 58 4.09 -21.72 -0.89
C ASP A 58 4.64 -20.92 -2.08
N LEU A 59 3.91 -20.92 -3.21
CA LEU A 59 4.23 -20.07 -4.36
C LEU A 59 4.20 -18.58 -3.98
N PHE A 60 3.15 -18.14 -3.31
CA PHE A 60 3.00 -16.75 -2.87
C PHE A 60 4.14 -16.33 -1.95
N GLU A 61 4.41 -17.11 -0.90
CA GLU A 61 5.49 -16.82 0.05
C GLU A 61 6.87 -16.77 -0.61
N ALA A 62 7.11 -17.62 -1.61
CA ALA A 62 8.41 -17.70 -2.28
C ALA A 62 8.62 -16.64 -3.38
N GLN A 63 7.57 -16.25 -4.12
CA GLN A 63 7.70 -15.41 -5.32
C GLN A 63 7.04 -14.03 -5.19
N TYR A 64 5.92 -13.93 -4.48
CA TYR A 64 5.03 -12.76 -4.60
C TYR A 64 4.88 -11.95 -3.32
N LYS A 65 5.25 -12.50 -2.16
CA LYS A 65 5.02 -11.86 -0.85
C LYS A 65 5.63 -10.47 -0.75
N GLU A 66 6.89 -10.30 -1.15
CA GLU A 66 7.59 -9.01 -1.10
C GLU A 66 6.98 -7.98 -2.07
N SER A 67 6.62 -8.43 -3.27
CA SER A 67 5.90 -7.58 -4.25
C SER A 67 4.57 -7.12 -3.69
N PHE A 68 3.80 -8.04 -3.09
CA PHE A 68 2.51 -7.73 -2.50
C PHE A 68 2.60 -6.75 -1.32
N LEU A 69 3.62 -6.87 -0.47
CA LEU A 69 3.85 -5.88 0.60
C LEU A 69 4.11 -4.49 0.02
N THR A 70 4.85 -4.41 -1.08
CA THR A 70 5.09 -3.15 -1.80
C THR A 70 3.80 -2.62 -2.43
N SER A 71 2.97 -3.50 -3.01
CA SER A 71 1.65 -3.16 -3.56
C SER A 71 0.72 -2.58 -2.50
N ILE A 72 0.68 -3.18 -1.31
CA ILE A 72 -0.10 -2.68 -0.16
C ILE A 72 0.33 -1.26 0.22
N GLU A 73 1.63 -0.98 0.24
CA GLU A 73 2.17 0.35 0.57
C GLU A 73 1.93 1.41 -0.53
N SER A 74 1.80 0.97 -1.79
CA SER A 74 1.81 1.87 -2.95
C SER A 74 0.44 2.10 -3.60
N LEU A 75 -0.48 1.14 -3.50
CA LEU A 75 -1.78 1.16 -4.17
C LEU A 75 -2.91 1.53 -3.22
N ASP A 76 -4.05 1.97 -3.79
CA ASP A 76 -5.27 2.15 -3.02
C ASP A 76 -5.80 0.80 -2.54
N LEU A 77 -5.96 0.65 -1.23
CA LEU A 77 -6.50 -0.56 -0.60
C LEU A 77 -7.86 -0.97 -1.17
N LYS A 78 -8.70 0.01 -1.56
CA LYS A 78 -9.98 -0.30 -2.22
C LYS A 78 -9.78 -0.92 -3.60
N GLU A 79 -8.77 -0.49 -4.33
CA GLU A 79 -8.45 -1.06 -5.65
C GLU A 79 -7.90 -2.47 -5.50
N ILE A 80 -7.03 -2.71 -4.50
CA ILE A 80 -6.53 -4.04 -4.17
C ILE A 80 -7.70 -4.97 -3.84
N ASP A 81 -8.59 -4.56 -2.93
CA ASP A 81 -9.73 -5.39 -2.51
C ASP A 81 -10.68 -5.70 -3.68
N ASN A 82 -10.96 -4.71 -4.54
CA ASN A 82 -11.77 -4.91 -5.73
C ASN A 82 -11.15 -5.90 -6.73
N LYS A 83 -9.82 -5.92 -6.87
CA LYS A 83 -9.11 -6.82 -7.80
C LYS A 83 -8.95 -8.23 -7.23
N LEU A 84 -8.67 -8.35 -5.93
CA LEU A 84 -8.53 -9.64 -5.24
C LEU A 84 -9.88 -10.34 -5.01
N GLY A 85 -10.96 -9.57 -5.01
CA GLY A 85 -12.30 -10.05 -4.72
C GLY A 85 -12.62 -10.01 -3.22
N PRO A 86 -13.92 -10.03 -2.88
CA PRO A 86 -14.40 -9.77 -1.54
C PRO A 86 -13.90 -10.84 -0.55
N GLY A 87 -13.26 -10.38 0.54
CA GLY A 87 -12.83 -11.23 1.65
C GLY A 87 -11.47 -11.92 1.44
N THR A 88 -10.86 -11.83 0.25
CA THR A 88 -9.51 -12.35 0.00
C THR A 88 -8.49 -11.62 0.87
N LEU A 89 -8.53 -10.28 0.87
CA LEU A 89 -7.58 -9.47 1.63
C LEU A 89 -7.73 -9.70 3.15
N ASP A 90 -8.96 -9.72 3.65
CA ASP A 90 -9.27 -10.02 5.06
C ASP A 90 -8.74 -11.40 5.49
N THR A 91 -8.92 -12.41 4.63
CA THR A 91 -8.45 -13.77 4.88
C THR A 91 -6.93 -13.79 5.06
N ILE A 92 -6.22 -13.05 4.22
CA ILE A 92 -4.76 -13.02 4.22
C ILE A 92 -4.23 -12.20 5.41
N ILE A 93 -4.85 -11.06 5.73
CA ILE A 93 -4.53 -10.27 6.92
C ILE A 93 -4.71 -11.10 8.20
N ALA A 94 -5.73 -11.96 8.26
CA ALA A 94 -5.95 -12.83 9.40
C ALA A 94 -4.86 -13.90 9.57
N ARG A 95 -4.16 -14.27 8.49
CA ARG A 95 -3.18 -15.38 8.48
C ARG A 95 -1.73 -14.93 8.50
N ASP A 96 -1.39 -13.88 7.76
CA ASP A 96 -0.03 -13.39 7.62
C ASP A 96 0.19 -12.15 8.49
N THR A 97 0.96 -12.32 9.57
CA THR A 97 1.23 -11.24 10.53
C THR A 97 1.98 -10.08 9.91
N MET A 98 2.84 -10.32 8.91
CA MET A 98 3.62 -9.25 8.28
C MET A 98 2.72 -8.38 7.40
N ILE A 99 1.86 -9.01 6.61
CA ILE A 99 0.84 -8.32 5.80
C ILE A 99 -0.11 -7.53 6.71
N ARG A 100 -0.56 -8.13 7.82
CA ARG A 100 -1.40 -7.44 8.80
C ARG A 100 -0.74 -6.19 9.36
N THR A 101 0.50 -6.29 9.82
CA THR A 101 1.21 -5.14 10.38
C THR A 101 1.34 -4.02 9.36
N ARG A 102 1.70 -4.32 8.10
CA ARG A 102 1.75 -3.29 7.04
C ARG A 102 0.38 -2.68 6.75
N TYR A 103 -0.65 -3.50 6.65
CA TYR A 103 -2.02 -3.03 6.45
C TYR A 103 -2.48 -2.11 7.58
N GLU A 104 -2.22 -2.48 8.84
CA GLU A 104 -2.52 -1.67 10.01
C GLU A 104 -1.70 -0.36 10.01
N GLU A 105 -0.41 -0.39 9.66
CA GLU A 105 0.43 0.82 9.57
C GLU A 105 -0.13 1.85 8.57
N ILE A 106 -0.69 1.40 7.45
CA ILE A 106 -1.20 2.28 6.39
C ILE A 106 -2.62 2.77 6.68
N THR A 107 -3.44 1.92 7.30
CA THR A 107 -4.82 2.26 7.68
C THR A 107 -4.92 2.98 9.01
N LYS A 108 -3.86 2.95 9.83
CA LYS A 108 -3.80 3.68 11.09
C LYS A 108 -3.85 5.18 10.81
N GLU A 109 -4.86 5.81 11.41
CA GLU A 109 -4.95 7.26 11.43
C GLU A 109 -3.80 7.86 12.22
N ARG A 110 -3.32 9.02 11.79
CA ARG A 110 -2.25 9.74 12.50
C ARG A 110 -2.72 10.08 13.91
N ASP A 111 -1.82 9.87 14.87
CA ASP A 111 -1.99 10.14 16.29
C ASP A 111 -0.63 10.70 16.75
N LEU A 112 -0.53 12.03 16.79
CA LEU A 112 0.71 12.78 16.93
C LEU A 112 1.31 12.64 18.32
N ASP A 113 0.49 12.55 19.36
CA ASP A 113 0.93 12.42 20.74
C ASP A 113 0.81 11.00 21.32
N ASN A 114 0.26 10.05 20.56
CA ASN A 114 0.01 8.67 20.92
C ASN A 114 -0.90 8.50 22.15
N ASP A 115 -1.96 9.32 22.30
CA ASP A 115 -2.99 9.16 23.35
C ASP A 115 -4.06 8.12 22.98
N GLY A 116 -4.08 7.66 21.72
CA GLY A 116 -5.07 6.72 21.19
C GLY A 116 -6.30 7.38 20.56
N THR A 117 -6.38 8.72 20.57
CA THR A 117 -7.35 9.55 19.87
C THR A 117 -6.74 9.94 18.52
N PRO A 118 -7.37 9.59 17.38
CA PRO A 118 -6.85 10.04 16.09
C PRO A 118 -6.85 11.57 15.98
N ASP A 119 -5.80 12.15 15.38
CA ASP A 119 -5.63 13.61 15.15
C ASP A 119 -6.87 14.27 14.52
N ARG A 120 -7.67 13.50 13.76
CA ARG A 120 -8.91 14.01 13.13
C ARG A 120 -9.95 14.46 14.15
N ILE A 121 -10.00 13.81 15.32
CA ILE A 121 -10.96 14.08 16.39
C ILE A 121 -10.29 14.47 17.71
N ASP A 122 -8.95 14.41 17.77
CA ASP A 122 -8.18 14.93 18.89
C ASP A 122 -8.11 16.46 18.79
N ILE A 123 -8.31 17.11 19.94
CA ILE A 123 -8.27 18.57 20.07
C ILE A 123 -6.89 19.00 20.62
N ASP A 124 -6.14 18.09 21.23
CA ASP A 124 -4.84 18.32 21.85
C ASP A 124 -3.77 17.34 21.33
N ASP A 125 -3.56 17.31 20.01
CA ASP A 125 -2.55 16.50 19.30
C ASP A 125 -1.10 16.64 19.81
N THR A 126 -0.84 17.55 20.75
CA THR A 126 0.51 17.84 21.27
C THR A 126 0.64 17.64 22.77
N LYS A 127 -0.44 17.23 23.44
CA LYS A 127 -0.46 16.90 24.87
C LYS A 127 0.09 18.02 25.75
N ASN A 128 -0.11 19.27 25.35
CA ASN A 128 0.49 20.41 26.03
C ASN A 128 -0.57 21.25 26.74
N SER A 129 -0.23 21.77 27.92
CA SER A 129 -1.17 22.60 28.68
C SER A 129 -1.40 23.99 28.06
N VAL A 130 -0.53 24.41 27.14
CA VAL A 130 -0.56 25.71 26.45
C VAL A 130 0.02 25.54 25.06
N GLN A 131 -0.81 25.78 24.04
CA GLN A 131 -0.39 25.74 22.64
C GLN A 131 0.72 26.74 22.37
N THR A 132 1.86 26.28 21.85
CA THR A 132 3.00 27.12 21.51
C THR A 132 3.08 27.36 20.00
N VAL A 133 3.82 28.39 19.59
CA VAL A 133 4.07 28.68 18.17
C VAL A 133 4.76 27.53 17.44
N GLY A 134 5.53 26.69 18.15
CA GLY A 134 6.19 25.51 17.59
C GLY A 134 5.25 24.32 17.39
N ASP A 135 4.02 24.37 17.91
CA ASP A 135 3.02 23.32 17.73
C ASP A 135 2.20 23.54 16.45
N LEU A 136 2.08 24.79 15.98
CA LEU A 136 1.44 25.11 14.70
C LEU A 136 2.10 24.37 13.52
N ASP A 137 3.42 24.15 13.57
CA ASP A 137 4.15 23.42 12.54
C ASP A 137 3.99 21.90 12.64
N LYS A 138 3.63 21.37 13.83
CA LYS A 138 3.44 19.94 14.09
C LYS A 138 2.00 19.50 13.85
N VAL A 139 1.03 20.35 14.20
CA VAL A 139 -0.41 20.15 14.01
C VAL A 139 -0.78 20.53 12.58
N LYS A 140 -0.35 19.71 11.62
CA LYS A 140 -0.83 19.80 10.24
C LYS A 140 -2.03 18.87 10.08
N ASN A 141 -3.23 19.44 10.10
CA ASN A 141 -4.46 18.71 9.86
C ASN A 141 -4.61 18.47 8.33
N SER A 142 -3.77 17.60 7.77
CA SER A 142 -3.85 17.16 6.37
C SER A 142 -4.82 15.98 6.25
N THR A 143 -6.11 16.20 6.51
CA THR A 143 -7.12 15.12 6.41
C THR A 143 -7.57 14.78 5.00
N ASN A 144 -6.94 15.29 3.93
CA ASN A 144 -7.22 14.85 2.56
C ASN A 144 -6.01 15.08 1.63
N LYS A 145 -5.50 13.99 1.03
CA LYS A 145 -4.42 14.00 0.02
C LYS A 145 -4.79 14.83 -1.22
N GLU A 146 -6.07 15.05 -1.50
CA GLU A 146 -6.56 15.94 -2.59
C GLU A 146 -6.42 17.44 -2.27
N THR A 147 -6.37 17.84 -0.99
CA THR A 147 -6.28 19.26 -0.60
C THR A 147 -4.85 19.77 -0.41
N GLU A 148 -3.84 18.89 -0.41
CA GLU A 148 -2.44 19.31 -0.30
C GLU A 148 -1.96 20.06 -1.55
N GLU A 149 -2.44 19.68 -2.75
CA GLU A 149 -2.09 20.37 -4.00
C GLU A 149 -2.61 21.83 -4.05
N GLU A 150 -3.79 22.11 -3.46
CA GLU A 150 -4.32 23.48 -3.42
C GLU A 150 -3.61 24.37 -2.38
N ASN A 151 -3.20 23.80 -1.24
CA ASN A 151 -2.55 24.57 -0.19
C ASN A 151 -1.10 24.96 -0.55
N GLU A 152 -0.33 24.09 -1.21
CA GLU A 152 1.01 24.43 -1.69
C GLU A 152 0.96 25.56 -2.74
N GLU A 153 -0.03 25.54 -3.63
CA GLU A 153 -0.20 26.60 -4.63
C GLU A 153 -0.56 27.95 -3.99
N SER A 154 -1.30 27.93 -2.88
CA SER A 154 -1.69 29.11 -2.12
C SER A 154 -0.52 29.72 -1.32
N GLU A 155 0.36 28.88 -0.75
CA GLU A 155 1.58 29.31 -0.07
C GLU A 155 2.59 29.92 -1.05
N GLU A 156 2.75 29.33 -2.24
CA GLU A 156 3.65 29.87 -3.25
C GLU A 156 3.15 31.22 -3.81
N LYS A 157 1.83 31.38 -3.98
CA LYS A 157 1.20 32.66 -4.36
C LYS A 157 1.37 33.74 -3.27
N ASN A 158 1.31 33.38 -2.00
CA ASN A 158 1.53 34.32 -0.89
C ASN A 158 3.00 34.73 -0.73
N ARG A 159 3.95 33.80 -0.89
CA ARG A 159 5.40 34.13 -0.92
C ARG A 159 5.75 35.06 -2.09
N LYS A 160 5.16 34.86 -3.28
CA LYS A 160 5.34 35.74 -4.45
C LYS A 160 4.73 37.14 -4.25
N LYS A 161 3.59 37.27 -3.55
CA LYS A 161 2.99 38.57 -3.20
C LYS A 161 3.78 39.34 -2.15
N ALA A 162 4.34 38.66 -1.14
CA ALA A 162 5.16 39.30 -0.11
C ALA A 162 6.46 39.89 -0.69
N LYS A 163 7.11 39.17 -1.62
CA LYS A 163 8.35 39.62 -2.29
C LYS A 163 8.16 40.83 -3.20
N ARG A 164 6.96 41.02 -3.76
CA ARG A 164 6.61 42.19 -4.59
C ARG A 164 6.34 43.43 -3.75
N LYS A 165 5.75 43.30 -2.56
CA LYS A 165 5.48 44.43 -1.65
C LYS A 165 6.73 45.03 -1.02
N SER A 166 7.80 44.25 -0.85
CA SER A 166 9.07 44.77 -0.31
C SER A 166 9.90 45.56 -1.34
N GLN A 167 9.70 45.34 -2.64
CA GLN A 167 10.40 46.09 -3.70
C GLN A 167 9.80 47.48 -3.98
N ASP A 168 8.54 47.73 -3.60
CA ASP A 168 7.86 49.03 -3.82
C ASP A 168 8.08 50.05 -2.69
N MET A 169 8.82 49.68 -1.63
CA MET A 169 9.09 50.56 -0.47
C MET A 169 10.53 51.10 -0.41
N GLU A 170 11.37 50.77 -1.40
CA GLU A 170 12.77 51.21 -1.52
C GLU A 170 13.03 52.15 -2.72
N LEU A 171 12.04 52.95 -3.13
CA LEU A 171 12.19 54.02 -4.13
C LEU A 171 11.81 55.40 -3.57
#